data_AF-A0AAE0J7V6-F1
#
_entry.id   AF-A0AAE0J7V6-F1
#
_cell.length_a   1.000
_cell.length_b   1.000
_cell.length_c   1.000
_cell.angle_alpha   90.00
_cell.angle_beta   90.00
_cell.angle_gamma   90.00
#
_symmetry.space_group_name_H-M   'P 1'
#
loop_
_entity.id
_entity.type
_entity.pdbx_description
1 polymer ?
#
loop_
_entity_poly.entity_id
_entity_poly.type
_entity_poly.pdbx_seq_one_letter_code
_entity_poly.pdbx_strand_id
1 'polypeptide(L)'
;MPLKMHSPECQAVGDLRCIEKGHWRPCKIHGESGHHGAYTDCVKCDGSGKRAAKDERIQRQKEREEKERLRKEETERKKREEEEAKRAEKERIREEKKQLYQATLDRKQRDKEERERKHREQKESLKKKKEEEERKQKEEEEQRRLLAEMDPEIQASDQKREEKKQRKQAKKQREKEEKAAKGSQPPEGAEEATTAEAPNDNTNSPDESDDTSSPSTGNNTPPDTTPPDFHSKL
;
A
#
# COMPACT_ATOMS: atom_id res chain seq x y z
N MET A 1 45.07 -18.61 -86.03
CA MET A 1 46.23 -19.33 -85.47
C MET A 1 47.36 -18.33 -85.28
N PRO A 2 47.95 -18.17 -84.08
CA PRO A 2 49.05 -17.24 -83.90
C PRO A 2 50.32 -17.80 -84.58
N LEU A 3 50.91 -16.99 -85.45
CA LEU A 3 52.18 -17.30 -86.11
C LEU A 3 53.28 -17.31 -85.03
N LYS A 4 53.87 -18.48 -84.78
CA LYS A 4 55.02 -18.63 -83.89
C LYS A 4 56.26 -18.08 -84.60
N MET A 5 56.68 -16.86 -84.25
CA MET A 5 57.96 -16.33 -84.71
C MET A 5 59.08 -16.93 -83.86
N HIS A 6 59.97 -17.68 -84.49
CA HIS A 6 61.14 -18.31 -83.87
C HIS A 6 62.33 -17.35 -84.00
N SER A 7 63.23 -17.31 -83.02
CA SER A 7 64.54 -16.67 -83.26
C SER A 7 65.36 -17.56 -84.20
N PRO A 8 65.91 -17.00 -85.30
CA PRO A 8 66.63 -17.79 -86.31
C PRO A 8 67.98 -18.35 -85.83
N GLU A 9 68.49 -17.92 -84.67
CA GLU A 9 69.82 -18.29 -84.20
C GLU A 9 69.82 -19.34 -83.06
N CYS A 10 68.70 -19.53 -82.34
CA CYS A 10 68.49 -20.66 -81.41
C CYS A 10 67.24 -21.50 -81.68
N GLN A 11 66.38 -21.10 -82.61
CA GLN A 11 65.07 -21.70 -82.88
C GLN A 11 64.10 -21.74 -81.68
N ALA A 12 64.39 -21.00 -80.61
CA ALA A 12 63.48 -20.90 -79.48
C ALA A 12 62.26 -20.01 -79.84
N VAL A 13 61.09 -20.34 -79.28
CA VAL A 13 59.84 -19.59 -79.48
C VAL A 13 59.59 -18.74 -78.24
N GLY A 14 59.55 -17.42 -78.41
CA GLY A 14 59.06 -16.52 -77.37
C GLY A 14 57.54 -16.37 -77.46
N ASP A 15 56.85 -16.26 -76.31
CA ASP A 15 55.42 -15.93 -76.29
C ASP A 15 55.22 -14.44 -76.65
N LEU A 16 54.31 -14.16 -77.60
CA LEU A 16 54.02 -12.82 -78.12
C LEU A 16 53.63 -11.85 -77.00
N ARG A 17 52.96 -12.35 -75.95
CA ARG A 17 52.52 -11.56 -74.78
C ARG A 17 53.68 -10.97 -73.97
N CYS A 18 54.86 -11.58 -74.02
CA CYS A 18 56.04 -11.09 -73.30
C CYS A 18 56.75 -9.97 -74.05
N ILE A 19 56.64 -9.99 -75.37
CA ILE A 19 57.21 -8.98 -76.28
C ILE A 19 56.41 -7.67 -76.14
N GLU A 20 55.07 -7.75 -76.19
CA GLU A 20 54.20 -6.58 -76.01
C GLU A 20 54.39 -5.88 -74.65
N LYS A 21 54.74 -6.64 -73.60
CA LYS A 21 54.97 -6.11 -72.25
C LYS A 21 56.42 -5.70 -71.98
N GLY A 22 57.32 -5.78 -72.98
CA GLY A 22 58.73 -5.41 -72.82
C GLY A 22 59.50 -6.29 -71.81
N HIS A 23 59.03 -7.51 -71.54
CA HIS A 23 59.71 -8.46 -70.64
C HIS A 23 60.85 -9.23 -71.32
N TRP A 24 61.06 -8.96 -72.60
CA TRP A 24 62.13 -9.49 -73.42
C TRP A 24 63.48 -8.92 -73.01
N ARG A 25 64.52 -9.78 -72.99
CA ARG A 25 65.90 -9.35 -72.79
C ARG A 25 66.84 -10.02 -73.80
N PRO A 26 67.92 -9.36 -74.21
CA PRO A 26 68.94 -9.92 -75.08
C PRO A 26 69.80 -11.07 -74.53
N CYS A 27 70.11 -12.08 -75.37
CA CYS A 27 71.06 -13.17 -75.09
C CYS A 27 72.31 -12.93 -75.88
N LYS A 28 73.45 -12.95 -75.21
CA LYS A 28 74.74 -12.64 -75.83
C LYS A 28 75.23 -13.63 -76.90
N ILE A 29 74.61 -14.81 -77.02
CA ILE A 29 74.84 -15.78 -78.12
C ILE A 29 73.90 -15.48 -79.31
N HIS A 30 72.77 -14.79 -79.06
CA HIS A 30 71.76 -14.33 -80.02
C HIS A 30 71.57 -12.80 -80.03
N GLY A 31 72.63 -12.03 -79.71
CA GLY A 31 72.58 -10.58 -79.48
C GLY A 31 71.37 -10.09 -78.64
N GLU A 32 70.74 -9.00 -79.06
CA GLU A 32 69.32 -8.65 -78.86
C GLU A 32 68.34 -9.63 -78.19
N SER A 33 68.45 -10.94 -78.44
CA SER A 33 67.33 -11.87 -78.47
C SER A 33 67.44 -13.08 -77.52
N GLY A 34 67.48 -12.86 -76.21
CA GLY A 34 67.57 -13.93 -75.22
C GLY A 34 66.29 -14.68 -75.00
N HIS A 35 66.18 -15.79 -75.74
CA HIS A 35 65.01 -16.65 -75.73
C HIS A 35 65.19 -17.75 -74.69
N HIS A 36 64.43 -17.65 -73.61
CA HIS A 36 64.03 -18.84 -72.84
C HIS A 36 62.90 -19.53 -73.60
N GLY A 37 62.95 -20.86 -73.68
CA GLY A 37 62.27 -21.66 -74.70
C GLY A 37 60.75 -21.58 -74.70
N ALA A 38 60.16 -22.14 -75.77
CA ALA A 38 58.72 -22.24 -76.08
C ALA A 38 57.82 -22.80 -74.97
N TYR A 39 58.43 -23.30 -73.89
CA TYR A 39 57.81 -24.04 -72.79
C TYR A 39 58.13 -23.43 -71.41
N THR A 40 58.86 -22.31 -71.34
CA THR A 40 59.14 -21.61 -70.08
C THR A 40 58.34 -20.33 -69.99
N ASP A 41 57.27 -20.34 -69.20
CA ASP A 41 56.44 -19.17 -68.96
C ASP A 41 57.28 -18.01 -68.40
N CYS A 42 57.07 -16.81 -68.94
CA CYS A 42 57.78 -15.64 -68.44
C CYS A 42 57.39 -15.37 -66.98
N VAL A 43 58.35 -15.52 -66.07
CA VAL A 43 58.19 -15.32 -64.61
C VAL A 43 57.52 -13.98 -64.27
N LYS A 44 57.79 -12.92 -65.06
CA LYS A 44 57.16 -11.59 -64.88
C LYS A 44 55.69 -11.56 -65.33
N CYS A 45 55.35 -12.24 -66.42
CA CYS A 45 53.97 -12.36 -66.92
C CYS A 45 53.14 -13.28 -66.02
N ASP A 46 53.68 -14.43 -65.64
CA ASP A 46 53.01 -15.41 -64.76
C ASP A 46 52.81 -14.84 -63.35
N GLY A 47 53.79 -14.06 -62.85
CA GLY A 47 53.67 -13.30 -61.61
C GLY A 47 52.65 -12.15 -61.66
N SER A 48 52.25 -11.65 -62.83
CA SER A 48 51.27 -10.55 -62.94
C SER A 48 49.82 -11.04 -62.73
N GLY A 49 49.45 -12.19 -63.31
CA GLY A 49 48.14 -12.81 -63.08
C GLY A 49 47.97 -13.27 -61.63
N LYS A 50 49.03 -13.87 -61.05
CA LYS A 50 49.04 -14.28 -59.64
C LYS A 50 48.96 -13.08 -58.69
N ARG A 51 49.56 -11.94 -59.02
CA ARG A 51 49.44 -10.70 -58.23
C ARG A 51 48.03 -10.11 -58.32
N ALA A 52 47.46 -9.99 -59.52
CA ALA A 52 46.09 -9.48 -59.70
C ALA A 52 45.04 -10.35 -58.97
N ALA A 53 45.14 -11.68 -59.07
CA ALA A 53 44.24 -12.60 -58.35
C ALA A 53 44.42 -12.52 -56.83
N LYS A 54 45.65 -12.28 -56.34
CA LYS A 54 45.93 -12.06 -54.92
C LYS A 54 45.34 -10.73 -54.44
N ASP A 55 45.46 -9.67 -55.22
CA ASP A 55 44.91 -8.34 -54.90
C ASP A 55 43.38 -8.36 -54.87
N GLU A 56 42.73 -9.04 -55.81
CA GLU A 56 41.27 -9.24 -55.82
C GLU A 56 40.80 -10.03 -54.58
N ARG A 57 41.53 -11.08 -54.20
CA ARG A 57 41.25 -11.86 -52.98
C ARG A 57 41.38 -11.00 -51.72
N ILE A 58 42.42 -10.17 -51.64
CA ILE A 58 42.64 -9.25 -50.52
C ILE A 58 41.52 -8.20 -50.46
N GLN A 59 41.10 -7.63 -51.59
CA GLN A 59 39.97 -6.68 -51.62
C GLN A 59 38.67 -7.31 -51.14
N ARG A 60 38.31 -8.50 -51.64
CA ARG A 60 37.10 -9.20 -51.18
C ARG A 60 37.14 -9.56 -49.70
N GLN A 61 38.32 -9.89 -49.17
CA GLN A 61 38.48 -10.16 -47.74
C GLN A 61 38.30 -8.89 -46.91
N LYS A 62 38.90 -7.76 -47.32
CA LYS A 62 38.72 -6.46 -46.67
C LYS A 62 37.25 -6.02 -46.66
N GLU A 63 36.54 -6.19 -47.77
CA GLU A 63 35.12 -5.84 -47.88
C GLU A 63 34.24 -6.70 -46.94
N ARG A 64 34.56 -8.01 -46.81
CA ARG A 64 33.88 -8.89 -45.84
C ARG A 64 34.15 -8.48 -44.40
N GLU A 65 35.41 -8.20 -44.07
CA GLU A 65 35.81 -7.76 -42.73
C GLU A 65 35.17 -6.41 -42.36
N GLU A 66 35.09 -5.47 -43.29
CA GLU A 66 34.42 -4.18 -43.08
C GLU A 66 32.92 -4.35 -42.88
N LYS A 67 32.27 -5.18 -43.71
CA LYS A 67 30.84 -5.49 -43.55
C LYS A 67 30.53 -6.20 -42.23
N GLU A 68 31.40 -7.10 -41.80
CA GLU A 68 31.26 -7.78 -40.50
C GLU A 68 31.46 -6.80 -39.33
N ARG A 69 32.44 -5.89 -39.43
CA ARG A 69 32.67 -4.84 -38.42
C ARG A 69 31.45 -3.93 -38.28
N LEU A 70 30.89 -3.44 -39.39
CA LEU A 70 29.70 -2.59 -39.37
C LEU A 70 28.48 -3.30 -38.77
N ARG A 71 28.28 -4.60 -39.08
CA ARG A 71 27.21 -5.40 -38.47
C ARG A 71 27.40 -5.54 -36.96
N LYS A 72 28.63 -5.81 -36.50
CA LYS A 72 28.93 -5.90 -35.07
C LYS A 72 28.65 -4.57 -34.36
N GLU A 73 29.10 -3.46 -34.94
CA GLU A 73 28.87 -2.12 -34.41
C GLU A 73 27.37 -1.77 -34.32
N GLU A 74 26.57 -2.07 -35.34
CA GLU A 74 25.12 -1.86 -35.31
C GLU A 74 24.44 -2.70 -34.23
N THR A 75 24.84 -3.97 -34.08
CA THR A 75 24.28 -4.83 -33.03
C THR A 75 24.67 -4.37 -31.63
N GLU A 76 25.90 -3.88 -31.45
CA GLU A 76 26.35 -3.34 -30.16
C GLU A 76 25.62 -2.04 -29.83
N ARG A 77 25.41 -1.16 -30.81
CA ARG A 77 24.62 0.07 -30.64
C ARG A 77 23.19 -0.25 -30.21
N LYS A 78 22.52 -1.17 -30.91
CA LYS A 78 21.16 -1.60 -30.53
C LYS A 78 21.09 -2.21 -29.13
N LYS A 79 22.10 -2.99 -28.72
CA LYS A 79 22.17 -3.54 -27.35
C LYS A 79 22.32 -2.45 -26.30
N ARG A 80 23.14 -1.43 -26.56
CA ARG A 80 23.31 -0.29 -25.63
C ARG A 80 22.02 0.52 -25.51
N GLU A 81 21.37 0.83 -26.63
CA GLU A 81 20.08 1.53 -26.66
C GLU A 81 19.00 0.73 -25.89
N GLU A 82 18.93 -0.59 -26.07
CA GLU A 82 17.99 -1.45 -25.34
C GLU A 82 18.31 -1.51 -23.83
N GLU A 83 19.58 -1.57 -23.46
CA GLU A 83 19.99 -1.57 -22.04
C GLU A 83 19.68 -0.23 -21.37
N GLU A 84 19.90 0.88 -22.06
CA GLU A 84 19.57 2.22 -21.57
C GLU A 84 18.06 2.38 -21.38
N ALA A 85 17.25 1.93 -22.34
CA ALA A 85 15.79 1.92 -22.23
C ALA A 85 15.32 1.07 -21.03
N LYS A 86 15.89 -0.11 -20.83
CA LYS A 86 15.58 -0.96 -19.66
C LYS A 86 15.98 -0.32 -18.34
N ARG A 87 17.11 0.40 -18.29
CA ARG A 87 17.54 1.12 -17.08
C ARG A 87 16.59 2.27 -16.77
N ALA A 88 16.20 3.06 -17.78
CA ALA A 88 15.25 4.16 -17.63
C ALA A 88 13.86 3.66 -17.18
N GLU A 89 13.37 2.55 -17.76
CA GLU A 89 12.11 1.93 -17.33
C GLU A 89 12.19 1.44 -15.88
N LYS A 90 13.29 0.77 -15.50
CA LYS A 90 13.50 0.30 -14.12
C LYS A 90 13.58 1.45 -13.12
N GLU A 91 14.16 2.58 -13.51
CA GLU A 91 14.21 3.79 -12.69
C GLU A 91 12.82 4.40 -12.52
N ARG A 92 12.05 4.56 -13.59
CA ARG A 92 10.65 5.01 -13.52
C ARG A 92 9.80 4.14 -12.61
N ILE A 93 9.90 2.81 -12.73
CA ILE A 93 9.17 1.88 -11.85
C ILE A 93 9.59 2.05 -10.39
N ARG A 94 10.88 2.30 -10.11
CA ARG A 94 11.36 2.56 -8.74
C ARG A 94 10.80 3.87 -8.19
N GLU A 95 10.76 4.93 -9.00
CA GLU A 95 10.19 6.22 -8.60
C GLU A 95 8.69 6.13 -8.35
N GLU A 96 7.95 5.46 -9.24
CA GLU A 96 6.51 5.24 -9.07
C GLU A 96 6.21 4.45 -7.79
N LYS A 97 6.98 3.40 -7.49
CA LYS A 97 6.87 2.65 -6.22
C LYS A 97 7.15 3.53 -5.00
N LYS A 98 8.17 4.41 -5.07
CA LYS A 98 8.46 5.37 -3.99
C LYS A 98 7.31 6.35 -3.79
N GLN A 99 6.73 6.89 -4.87
CA GLN A 99 5.59 7.80 -4.80
C GLN A 99 4.35 7.12 -4.22
N LEU A 100 4.05 5.89 -4.64
CA LEU A 100 2.94 5.12 -4.10
C LEU A 100 3.12 4.81 -2.61
N TYR A 101 4.33 4.45 -2.21
CA TYR A 101 4.67 4.23 -0.81
C TYR A 101 4.48 5.49 0.03
N GLN A 102 4.97 6.63 -0.47
CA GLN A 102 4.79 7.93 0.19
C GLN A 102 3.30 8.29 0.32
N ALA A 103 2.53 8.17 -0.76
CA ALA A 103 1.09 8.41 -0.75
C ALA A 103 0.34 7.50 0.25
N THR A 104 0.81 6.27 0.44
CA THR A 104 0.26 5.33 1.42
C THR A 104 0.57 5.76 2.86
N LEU A 105 1.78 6.25 3.13
CA LEU A 105 2.14 6.82 4.43
C LEU A 105 1.31 8.08 4.73
N ASP A 106 1.19 9.00 3.77
CA ASP A 106 0.41 10.23 3.93
C ASP A 106 -1.08 9.92 4.17
N ARG A 107 -1.63 8.90 3.51
CA ARG A 107 -3.01 8.43 3.79
C ARG A 107 -3.14 7.91 5.21
N LYS A 108 -2.23 7.05 5.67
CA LYS A 108 -2.24 6.51 7.04
C LYS A 108 -2.13 7.64 8.09
N GLN A 109 -1.32 8.66 7.81
CA GLN A 109 -1.18 9.80 8.68
C GLN A 109 -2.48 10.61 8.76
N ARG A 110 -3.10 10.92 7.61
CA ARG A 110 -4.41 11.60 7.58
C ARG A 110 -5.49 10.82 8.32
N ASP A 111 -5.56 9.51 8.12
CA ASP A 111 -6.53 8.65 8.82
C ASP A 111 -6.31 8.68 10.34
N LYS A 112 -5.04 8.71 10.79
CA LYS A 112 -4.69 8.85 12.21
C LYS A 112 -5.12 10.22 12.76
N GLU A 113 -4.78 11.30 12.08
CA GLU A 113 -5.15 12.66 12.46
C GLU A 113 -6.68 12.84 12.49
N GLU A 114 -7.41 12.25 11.54
CA GLU A 114 -8.87 12.27 11.51
C GLU A 114 -9.48 11.54 12.72
N ARG A 115 -8.95 10.36 13.07
CA ARG A 115 -9.39 9.62 14.27
C ARG A 115 -9.12 10.41 15.54
N GLU A 116 -7.94 11.03 15.66
CA GLU A 116 -7.62 11.88 16.80
C GLU A 116 -8.54 13.10 16.89
N ARG A 117 -8.84 13.73 15.76
CA ARG A 117 -9.79 14.85 15.68
C ARG A 117 -11.19 14.41 16.12
N LYS A 118 -11.72 13.32 15.58
CA LYS A 118 -13.03 12.76 15.98
C LYS A 118 -13.07 12.43 17.48
N HIS A 119 -12.00 11.87 18.03
CA HIS A 119 -11.91 11.59 19.46
C HIS A 119 -11.92 12.87 20.31
N ARG A 120 -11.22 13.94 19.87
CA ARG A 120 -11.27 15.25 20.55
C ARG A 120 -12.69 15.85 20.50
N GLU A 121 -13.32 15.84 19.32
CA GLU A 121 -14.70 16.32 19.15
C GLU A 121 -15.69 15.54 20.04
N GLN A 122 -15.57 14.21 20.11
CA GLN A 122 -16.37 13.38 21.01
C GLN A 122 -16.14 13.75 22.48
N LYS A 123 -14.87 13.88 22.90
CA LYS A 123 -14.53 14.26 24.27
C LYS A 123 -15.08 15.65 24.64
N GLU A 124 -15.00 16.61 23.73
CA GLU A 124 -15.60 17.94 23.93
C GLU A 124 -17.12 17.89 24.00
N SER A 125 -17.77 17.10 23.14
CA SER A 125 -19.22 16.92 23.19
C SER A 125 -19.69 16.31 24.51
N LEU A 126 -18.94 15.33 25.04
CA LEU A 126 -19.22 14.72 26.34
C LEU A 126 -19.01 15.72 27.48
N LYS A 127 -17.97 16.56 27.40
CA LYS A 127 -17.74 17.63 28.37
C LYS A 127 -18.89 18.63 28.39
N LYS A 128 -19.35 19.09 27.22
CA LYS A 128 -20.51 20.00 27.09
C LYS A 128 -21.80 19.37 27.61
N LYS A 129 -22.05 18.09 27.32
CA LYS A 129 -23.22 17.36 27.85
C LYS A 129 -23.19 17.29 29.37
N LYS A 130 -22.03 16.96 29.97
CA LYS A 130 -21.86 16.94 31.43
C LYS A 130 -22.08 18.32 32.05
N GLU A 131 -21.54 19.38 31.44
CA GLU A 131 -21.73 20.76 31.90
C GLU A 131 -23.20 21.20 31.80
N GLU A 132 -23.91 20.82 30.73
CA GLU A 132 -25.34 21.09 30.58
C GLU A 132 -26.19 20.31 31.60
N GLU A 133 -25.86 19.04 31.83
CA GLU A 133 -26.52 18.21 32.85
C GLU A 133 -26.29 18.76 34.26
N GLU A 134 -25.06 19.17 34.58
CA GLU A 134 -24.75 19.83 35.86
C GLU A 134 -25.52 21.15 36.01
N ARG A 135 -25.66 21.94 34.93
CA ARG A 135 -26.47 23.16 34.95
C ARG A 135 -27.95 22.86 35.20
N LYS A 136 -28.51 21.84 34.54
CA LYS A 136 -29.91 21.40 34.77
C LYS A 136 -30.13 20.89 36.18
N GLN A 137 -29.18 20.13 36.74
CA GLN A 137 -29.25 19.67 38.13
C GLN A 137 -29.25 20.84 39.11
N LYS A 138 -28.40 21.86 38.89
CA LYS A 138 -28.40 23.09 39.71
C LYS A 138 -29.71 23.88 39.59
N GLU A 139 -30.25 24.02 38.38
CA GLU A 139 -31.56 24.66 38.15
C GLU A 139 -32.69 23.88 38.85
N GLU A 140 -32.71 22.55 38.79
CA GLU A 140 -33.69 21.71 39.48
C GLU A 140 -33.54 21.82 41.01
N GLU A 141 -32.31 21.81 41.53
CA GLU A 141 -32.03 22.00 42.95
C GLU A 141 -32.49 23.37 43.46
N GLU A 142 -32.26 24.43 42.69
CA GLU A 142 -32.75 25.77 42.99
C GLU A 142 -34.29 25.83 42.97
N GLN A 143 -34.94 25.22 41.98
CA GLN A 143 -36.40 25.11 41.95
C GLN A 143 -36.95 24.34 43.16
N ARG A 144 -36.31 23.22 43.54
CA ARG A 144 -36.68 22.46 44.75
C ARG A 144 -36.51 23.30 46.01
N ARG A 145 -35.43 24.10 46.09
CA ARG A 145 -35.18 25.01 47.20
C ARG A 145 -36.26 26.09 47.30
N LEU A 146 -36.63 26.71 46.19
CA LEU A 146 -37.70 27.72 46.13
C LEU A 146 -39.07 27.14 46.52
N LEU A 147 -39.40 25.93 46.03
CA LEU A 147 -40.63 25.23 46.42
C LEU A 147 -40.67 24.93 47.92
N ALA A 148 -39.55 24.45 48.48
CA ALA A 148 -39.43 24.20 49.91
C ALA A 148 -39.55 25.48 50.76
N GLU A 149 -39.14 26.64 50.23
CA GLU A 149 -39.28 27.94 50.91
C GLU A 149 -40.72 28.49 50.89
N MET A 150 -41.53 28.14 49.89
CA MET A 150 -42.95 28.52 49.83
C MET A 150 -43.86 27.63 50.70
N ASP A 151 -43.46 26.38 50.94
CA ASP A 151 -44.23 25.40 51.70
C ASP A 151 -44.51 25.73 53.18
N PRO A 152 -43.65 26.39 53.98
CA PRO A 152 -43.95 26.66 55.38
C PRO A 152 -45.16 27.57 55.61
N GLU A 153 -45.49 28.48 54.68
CA GLU A 153 -46.72 29.28 54.79
C GLU A 153 -47.98 28.45 54.53
N ILE A 154 -47.90 27.53 53.56
CA ILE A 154 -48.99 26.60 53.22
C ILE A 154 -49.16 25.59 54.37
N GLN A 155 -48.07 25.00 54.85
CA GLN A 155 -48.07 24.08 55.99
C GLN A 155 -48.59 24.76 57.26
N ALA A 156 -48.19 26.01 57.56
CA ALA A 156 -48.72 26.74 58.70
C ALA A 156 -50.22 27.05 58.56
N SER A 157 -50.68 27.36 57.34
CA SER A 157 -52.11 27.56 57.06
C SER A 157 -52.91 26.27 57.22
N ASP A 158 -52.40 25.15 56.71
CA ASP A 158 -53.07 23.85 56.80
C ASP A 158 -53.07 23.31 58.22
N GLN A 159 -51.98 23.47 58.98
CA GLN A 159 -51.94 23.18 60.42
C GLN A 159 -52.99 24.01 61.18
N LYS A 160 -53.14 25.31 60.89
CA LYS A 160 -54.19 26.15 61.50
C LYS A 160 -55.60 25.69 61.11
N ARG A 161 -55.82 25.28 59.85
CA ARG A 161 -57.12 24.73 59.42
C ARG A 161 -57.43 23.42 60.13
N GLU A 162 -56.45 22.55 60.29
CA GLU A 162 -56.62 21.26 60.95
C GLU A 162 -56.84 21.42 62.46
N GLU A 163 -56.07 22.28 63.14
CA GLU A 163 -56.30 22.64 64.54
C GLU A 163 -57.72 23.20 64.76
N LYS A 164 -58.22 24.03 63.83
CA LYS A 164 -59.59 24.55 63.87
C LYS A 164 -60.65 23.45 63.69
N LYS A 165 -60.42 22.46 62.81
CA LYS A 165 -61.31 21.29 62.67
C LYS A 165 -61.31 20.45 63.95
N GLN A 166 -60.13 20.17 64.51
CA GLN A 166 -59.99 19.41 65.75
C GLN A 166 -60.68 20.10 66.93
N ARG A 167 -60.51 21.41 67.10
CA ARG A 167 -61.24 22.20 68.13
C ARG A 167 -62.75 22.12 67.95
N LYS A 168 -63.27 22.18 66.72
CA LYS A 168 -64.71 22.02 66.44
C LYS A 168 -65.21 20.61 66.78
N GLN A 169 -64.45 19.58 66.42
CA GLN A 169 -64.79 18.19 66.75
C GLN A 169 -64.77 17.95 68.26
N ALA A 170 -63.75 18.42 68.98
CA ALA A 170 -63.65 18.34 70.43
C ALA A 170 -64.81 19.08 71.12
N LYS A 171 -65.21 20.26 70.64
CA LYS A 171 -66.38 20.97 71.14
C LYS A 171 -67.66 20.16 70.95
N LYS A 172 -67.85 19.57 69.76
CA LYS A 172 -69.00 18.71 69.45
C LYS A 172 -69.03 17.44 70.32
N GLN A 173 -67.86 16.84 70.60
CA GLN A 173 -67.73 15.71 71.52
C GLN A 173 -68.10 16.09 72.94
N ARG A 174 -67.56 17.20 73.48
CA ARG A 174 -67.93 17.70 74.82
C ARG A 174 -69.42 17.98 74.96
N GLU A 175 -70.05 18.60 73.95
CA GLU A 175 -71.50 18.82 73.94
C GLU A 175 -72.30 17.50 73.88
N LYS A 176 -71.78 16.48 73.18
CA LYS A 176 -72.38 15.14 73.13
C LYS A 176 -72.21 14.41 74.48
N GLU A 177 -71.04 14.49 75.10
CA GLU A 177 -70.75 13.94 76.43
C GLU A 177 -71.58 14.63 77.50
N GLU A 178 -71.73 15.95 77.48
CA GLU A 178 -72.59 16.67 78.42
C GLU A 178 -74.06 16.25 78.28
N LYS A 179 -74.52 16.01 77.05
CA LYS A 179 -75.86 15.45 76.78
C LYS A 179 -75.97 13.99 77.21
N ALA A 180 -74.94 13.17 77.03
CA ALA A 180 -74.91 11.78 77.46
C ALA A 180 -74.84 11.65 78.99
N ALA A 181 -74.08 12.51 79.67
CA ALA A 181 -74.00 12.59 81.12
C ALA A 181 -75.34 13.01 81.76
N LYS A 182 -76.17 13.77 81.03
CA LYS A 182 -77.55 14.07 81.42
C LYS A 182 -78.56 12.96 81.06
N GLY A 183 -78.12 11.87 80.40
CA GLY A 183 -79.04 10.90 79.77
C GLY A 183 -78.69 9.42 79.89
N SER A 184 -77.67 9.00 80.64
CA SER A 184 -77.30 7.57 80.67
C SER A 184 -77.06 7.04 82.09
N GLN A 185 -78.01 6.23 82.56
CA GLN A 185 -77.70 5.14 83.48
C GLN A 185 -76.74 4.16 82.79
N PRO A 186 -75.77 3.56 83.51
CA PRO A 186 -74.80 2.63 82.94
C PRO A 186 -75.45 1.27 82.66
N PRO A 187 -75.27 0.68 81.46
CA PRO A 187 -75.40 -0.76 81.29
C PRO A 187 -74.13 -1.44 81.80
N GLU A 188 -74.31 -2.39 82.72
CA GLU A 188 -73.30 -3.35 83.15
C GLU A 188 -73.00 -4.36 82.04
N GLY A 189 -71.72 -4.70 81.90
CA GLY A 189 -71.28 -5.97 81.34
C GLY A 189 -70.96 -5.99 79.85
N ALA A 190 -69.67 -6.10 79.53
CA ALA A 190 -69.17 -7.11 78.59
C ALA A 190 -67.64 -7.06 78.57
N GLU A 191 -67.06 -8.20 78.93
CA GLU A 191 -65.64 -8.53 78.85
C GLU A 191 -65.21 -8.89 77.42
N GLU A 192 -63.90 -9.04 77.27
CA GLU A 192 -63.17 -9.91 76.32
C GLU A 192 -62.66 -9.41 74.96
N ALA A 193 -61.54 -10.06 74.62
CA ALA A 193 -60.81 -10.23 73.36
C ALA A 193 -59.82 -9.11 72.96
N THR A 194 -58.50 -9.25 73.17
CA THR A 194 -57.49 -10.14 72.55
C THR A 194 -57.40 -10.05 71.02
N THR A 195 -56.18 -9.74 70.52
CA THR A 195 -55.50 -10.16 69.26
C THR A 195 -54.46 -9.08 68.91
N ALA A 196 -53.14 -9.25 69.08
CA ALA A 196 -52.21 -10.15 68.37
C ALA A 196 -52.24 -9.95 66.85
N GLU A 197 -51.18 -9.33 66.27
CA GLU A 197 -50.53 -9.74 65.00
C GLU A 197 -49.31 -8.83 64.68
N ALA A 198 -48.13 -9.42 64.76
CA ALA A 198 -47.00 -9.15 63.84
C ALA A 198 -47.16 -10.11 62.64
N PRO A 199 -46.24 -10.26 61.67
CA PRO A 199 -45.09 -9.46 61.21
C PRO A 199 -45.16 -9.18 59.68
N ASN A 200 -44.14 -8.57 59.06
CA ASN A 200 -43.62 -9.13 57.80
C ASN A 200 -42.26 -8.57 57.41
N ASP A 201 -41.27 -9.46 57.51
CA ASP A 201 -40.04 -9.48 56.72
C ASP A 201 -40.37 -9.42 55.23
N ASN A 202 -39.65 -8.59 54.47
CA ASN A 202 -39.49 -8.81 53.04
C ASN A 202 -38.05 -8.53 52.63
N THR A 203 -37.21 -9.52 52.88
CA THR A 203 -35.89 -9.69 52.27
C THR A 203 -36.09 -9.99 50.79
N ASN A 204 -35.64 -9.08 49.91
CA ASN A 204 -35.51 -9.38 48.49
C ASN A 204 -34.10 -9.03 48.02
N SER A 205 -33.26 -10.06 47.97
CA SER A 205 -32.02 -10.09 47.21
C SER A 205 -32.28 -10.74 45.86
N PRO A 206 -31.76 -10.16 44.78
CA PRO A 206 -31.17 -10.91 43.68
C PRO A 206 -29.69 -10.49 43.57
N ASP A 207 -28.68 -11.35 43.74
CA ASP A 207 -28.30 -12.47 42.87
C ASP A 207 -28.69 -12.22 41.42
N GLU A 208 -27.76 -11.71 40.60
CA GLU A 208 -27.49 -12.23 39.26
C GLU A 208 -26.03 -11.92 38.90
N SER A 209 -25.28 -13.01 38.82
CA SER A 209 -24.04 -13.17 38.08
C SER A 209 -24.25 -12.85 36.61
N ASP A 210 -23.36 -12.07 36.00
CA ASP A 210 -23.22 -12.11 34.55
C ASP A 210 -21.77 -12.26 34.10
N ASP A 211 -21.59 -13.41 33.47
CA ASP A 211 -20.45 -13.96 32.80
C ASP A 211 -20.22 -13.18 31.50
N THR A 212 -19.08 -12.51 31.37
CA THR A 212 -18.64 -11.98 30.07
C THR A 212 -17.21 -12.40 29.79
N SER A 213 -17.07 -13.69 29.50
CA SER A 213 -16.42 -14.20 28.28
C SER A 213 -15.40 -13.27 27.61
N SER A 214 -14.13 -13.60 27.85
CA SER A 214 -12.94 -13.09 27.18
C SER A 214 -13.00 -13.27 25.64
N PRO A 215 -12.71 -12.23 24.83
CA PRO A 215 -12.43 -12.43 23.42
C PRO A 215 -11.03 -13.02 23.23
N SER A 216 -11.00 -14.27 22.76
CA SER A 216 -9.82 -14.97 22.27
C SER A 216 -9.15 -14.16 21.15
N THR A 217 -7.99 -13.59 21.43
CA THR A 217 -7.16 -12.91 20.44
C THR A 217 -6.65 -13.92 19.42
N GLY A 218 -7.23 -13.89 18.22
CA GLY A 218 -6.80 -14.68 17.09
C GLY A 218 -5.37 -14.33 16.67
N ASN A 219 -4.49 -15.34 16.72
CA ASN A 219 -3.17 -15.30 16.12
C ASN A 219 -3.30 -15.18 14.60
N ASN A 220 -3.11 -13.96 14.08
CA ASN A 220 -2.86 -13.73 12.66
C ASN A 220 -1.37 -13.97 12.38
N THR A 221 -1.02 -15.23 12.12
CA THR A 221 0.26 -15.58 11.52
C THR A 221 0.19 -15.24 10.03
N PRO A 222 1.03 -14.34 9.49
CA PRO A 222 1.07 -14.09 8.05
C PRO A 222 1.56 -15.34 7.31
N PRO A 223 1.07 -15.61 6.09
CA PRO A 223 1.54 -16.74 5.30
C PRO A 223 3.02 -16.56 4.94
N ASP A 224 3.79 -17.62 5.21
CA ASP A 224 5.20 -17.77 4.86
C ASP A 224 5.34 -17.73 3.33
N THR A 225 5.75 -16.58 2.80
CA THR A 225 6.08 -16.42 1.39
C THR A 225 7.51 -16.86 1.16
N THR A 226 7.75 -18.16 1.20
CA THR A 226 9.01 -18.75 0.73
C THR A 226 8.98 -18.78 -0.82
N PRO A 227 9.90 -18.10 -1.53
CA PRO A 227 9.95 -18.16 -2.99
C PRO A 227 10.42 -19.55 -3.45
N PRO A 228 9.91 -20.07 -4.58
CA PRO A 228 10.34 -21.36 -5.11
C PRO A 228 11.80 -21.30 -5.58
N ASP A 229 12.60 -22.23 -5.07
CA ASP A 229 14.00 -22.44 -5.41
C ASP A 229 14.11 -22.91 -6.87
N PHE A 230 14.40 -21.98 -7.78
CA PHE A 230 14.67 -22.29 -9.18
C PHE A 230 16.10 -22.84 -9.30
N HIS A 231 16.24 -24.14 -9.09
CA HIS A 231 17.41 -24.90 -9.52
C HIS A 231 17.55 -24.82 -11.05
N SER A 232 18.34 -23.86 -11.51
CA SER A 232 18.84 -23.83 -12.89
C SER A 232 20.04 -24.76 -13.00
N LYS A 233 19.80 -25.96 -13.55
CA LYS A 233 20.84 -26.77 -14.18
C LYS A 233 21.02 -26.24 -15.60
N LEU A 234 22.14 -25.55 -15.85
CA LEU A 234 22.78 -25.41 -17.16
C LEU A 234 24.29 -25.35 -16.93
#